data_AF-A0A849L5W6-F1
#
_entry.id   AF-A0A849L5W6-F1
#
_cell.length_a   1.000
_cell.length_b   1.000
_cell.length_c   1.000
_cell.angle_alpha   90.00
_cell.angle_beta   90.00
_cell.angle_gamma   90.00
#
_symmetry.space_group_name_H-M   'P 1'
#
loop_
_entity.id
_entity.type
_entity.pdbx_description
1 polymer ?
#
loop_
_entity_poly.entity_id
_entity_poly.type
_entity_poly.pdbx_seq_one_letter_code
_entity_poly.pdbx_strand_id
1 'polypeptide(L)'
;MRLTAEFWVQAYLARLRLADIPAFVVARGDATAGAVLVKQSTLDGQARAFTRSLGLDGQRVWALLAEGAEPDVDAAIARQRKYDPDLWVIEVEDRAGRHLLDEDGLAE
;
A
#
# COMPACT_ATOMS: atom_id res chain seq x y z
N MET A 1 7.18 21.14 -1.75
CA MET A 1 8.04 20.24 -0.95
C MET A 1 7.49 18.83 -1.12
N ARG A 2 8.27 17.85 -1.59
CA ARG A 2 7.80 16.46 -1.80
C ARG A 2 7.95 15.70 -0.48
N LEU A 3 6.89 15.03 -0.01
CA LEU A 3 6.96 14.13 1.14
C LEU A 3 7.96 12.99 0.84
N THR A 4 8.80 12.63 1.81
CA THR A 4 9.62 11.42 1.70
C THR A 4 8.74 10.18 1.84
N ALA A 5 9.16 9.07 1.22
CA ALA A 5 8.46 7.80 1.32
C ALA A 5 8.29 7.36 2.79
N GLU A 6 9.35 7.44 3.59
CA GLU A 6 9.29 7.07 5.02
C GLU A 6 8.28 7.92 5.79
N PHE A 7 8.24 9.23 5.57
CA PHE A 7 7.28 10.08 6.27
C PHE A 7 5.83 9.75 5.88
N TRP A 8 5.58 9.48 4.59
CA TRP A 8 4.27 9.03 4.12
C TRP A 8 3.87 7.70 4.80
N VAL A 9 4.77 6.72 4.83
CA VAL A 9 4.55 5.41 5.47
C VAL A 9 4.21 5.59 6.96
N GLN A 10 4.96 6.41 7.69
CA GLN A 10 4.67 6.67 9.11
C GLN A 10 3.32 7.35 9.31
N ALA A 11 2.98 8.33 8.48
CA ALA A 11 1.69 9.02 8.56
C ALA A 11 0.51 8.08 8.25
N TYR A 12 0.69 7.14 7.32
CA TYR A 12 -0.31 6.13 6.99
C TYR A 12 -0.52 5.13 8.14
N LEU A 13 0.58 4.57 8.67
CA LEU A 13 0.51 3.65 9.82
C LEU A 13 -0.10 4.31 11.07
N ALA A 14 0.17 5.60 11.30
CA ALA A 14 -0.43 6.35 12.39
C ALA A 14 -1.95 6.47 12.24
N ARG A 15 -2.46 6.74 11.04
CA ARG A 15 -3.91 6.81 10.75
C ARG A 15 -4.59 5.45 10.96
N LEU A 16 -4.01 4.39 10.42
CA LEU A 16 -4.53 3.02 10.62
C LEU A 16 -4.58 2.65 12.10
N ARG A 17 -3.54 3.00 12.87
CA ARG A 17 -3.52 2.79 14.32
C ARG A 17 -4.64 3.53 15.06
N LEU A 18 -4.96 4.76 14.65
CA LEU A 18 -6.07 5.53 15.23
C LEU A 18 -7.44 4.93 14.89
N ALA A 19 -7.53 4.14 13.82
CA ALA A 19 -8.74 3.45 13.39
C ALA A 19 -8.83 1.98 13.86
N ASP A 20 -7.90 1.55 14.73
CA ASP A 20 -7.75 0.17 15.19
C ASP A 20 -7.61 -0.85 14.05
N ILE A 21 -6.91 -0.47 12.98
CA ILE A 21 -6.61 -1.34 11.83
C ILE A 21 -5.16 -1.83 11.94
N PRO A 22 -4.91 -3.13 12.13
CA PRO A 22 -3.57 -3.71 12.11
C PRO A 22 -2.88 -3.49 10.77
N ALA A 23 -1.62 -3.03 10.82
CA ALA A 23 -0.80 -2.87 9.64
C ALA A 23 0.69 -3.06 9.91
N PHE A 24 1.40 -3.61 8.93
CA PHE A 24 2.78 -4.06 9.07
C PHE A 24 3.60 -3.66 7.84
N VAL A 25 4.82 -3.16 8.07
CA VAL A 25 5.80 -3.00 7.00
C VAL A 25 6.46 -4.37 6.77
N VAL A 26 6.07 -5.04 5.69
CA VAL A 26 6.61 -6.38 5.34
C VAL A 26 7.83 -6.29 4.44
N ALA A 27 8.02 -5.14 3.77
CA ALA A 27 9.27 -4.79 3.13
C ALA A 27 9.53 -3.29 3.22
N ARG A 28 10.75 -2.95 3.66
CA ARG A 28 11.24 -1.57 3.70
C ARG A 28 11.94 -1.24 2.38
N GLY A 29 11.59 -0.09 1.81
CA GLY A 29 12.18 0.46 0.59
C GLY A 29 13.10 1.65 0.87
N ASP A 30 13.43 2.42 -0.17
CA ASP A 30 14.20 3.66 -0.03
C ASP A 30 13.40 4.70 0.77
N ALA A 31 14.05 5.31 1.77
CA ALA A 31 13.37 6.20 2.71
C ALA A 31 12.91 7.53 2.08
N THR A 32 13.53 7.95 0.97
CA THR A 32 13.29 9.27 0.38
C THR A 32 12.35 9.20 -0.81
N ALA A 33 12.63 8.33 -1.76
CA ALA A 33 12.02 8.28 -3.08
C ALA A 33 11.34 6.93 -3.41
N GLY A 34 11.46 5.93 -2.55
CA GLY A 34 10.87 4.60 -2.76
C GLY A 34 9.37 4.65 -3.03
N ALA A 35 8.90 3.84 -3.97
CA ALA A 35 7.48 3.66 -4.22
C ALA A 35 6.82 2.93 -3.02
N VAL A 36 5.49 3.05 -2.91
CA VAL A 36 4.72 2.37 -1.86
C VAL A 36 3.64 1.49 -2.50
N LEU A 37 3.61 0.24 -2.06
CA LEU A 37 2.57 -0.73 -2.34
C LEU A 37 1.83 -1.08 -1.05
N VAL A 38 0.51 -1.20 -1.11
CA VAL A 38 -0.32 -1.56 0.03
C VAL A 38 -1.10 -2.83 -0.31
N LYS A 39 -0.93 -3.89 0.48
CA LYS A 39 -1.78 -5.10 0.49
C LYS A 39 -2.85 -4.93 1.55
N GLN A 40 -4.12 -5.07 1.19
CA GLN A 40 -5.25 -5.18 2.12
C GLN A 40 -5.71 -6.64 2.12
N SER A 41 -5.61 -7.30 3.28
CA SER A 41 -6.09 -8.67 3.51
C SER A 41 -7.38 -8.65 4.33
N THR A 42 -8.39 -9.39 3.88
CA THR A 42 -9.69 -9.53 4.57
C THR A 42 -9.72 -10.68 5.59
N LEU A 43 -8.58 -11.37 5.79
CA LEU A 43 -8.42 -12.49 6.73
C LEU A 43 -9.36 -13.68 6.47
N ASP A 44 -9.87 -13.80 5.25
CA ASP A 44 -10.68 -14.90 4.72
C ASP A 44 -9.99 -15.59 3.54
N GLY A 45 -8.68 -15.34 3.36
CA GLY A 45 -7.86 -15.83 2.25
C GLY A 45 -7.93 -14.95 1.00
N GLN A 46 -8.65 -13.82 1.05
CA GLN A 46 -8.69 -12.84 -0.03
C GLN A 46 -7.86 -11.60 0.29
N ALA A 47 -7.32 -10.98 -0.75
CA ALA A 47 -6.57 -9.74 -0.63
C ALA A 47 -6.70 -8.86 -1.89
N ARG A 48 -6.32 -7.59 -1.73
CA ARG A 48 -6.20 -6.59 -2.80
C ARG A 48 -4.87 -5.86 -2.63
N ALA A 49 -4.11 -5.69 -3.70
CA ALA A 49 -2.87 -4.92 -3.71
C ALA A 49 -3.05 -3.64 -4.52
N PHE A 50 -2.56 -2.52 -3.98
CA PHE A 50 -2.65 -1.19 -4.58
C PHE A 50 -1.27 -0.60 -4.77
N THR A 51 -1.06 0.08 -5.89
CA THR A 51 0.15 0.87 -6.18
C THR A 51 -0.23 2.29 -6.55
N ARG A 52 0.68 3.23 -6.36
CA ARG A 52 0.49 4.57 -6.91
C ARG A 52 0.76 4.59 -8.41
N SER A 53 -0.19 5.16 -9.15
CA SER A 53 -0.10 5.42 -10.59
C SER A 53 -0.46 6.88 -10.89
N LEU A 54 -0.19 7.32 -12.11
CA LEU A 54 -0.63 8.62 -12.63
C LEU A 54 -1.97 8.43 -13.36
N GLY A 55 -3.00 9.13 -12.90
CA GLY A 55 -4.29 9.22 -13.56
C GLY A 55 -4.21 9.99 -14.88
N LEU A 56 -5.27 9.91 -15.68
CA LEU A 56 -5.36 10.59 -16.98
C LEU A 56 -5.37 12.12 -16.86
N ASP A 57 -5.76 12.63 -15.70
CA ASP A 57 -5.76 14.04 -15.31
C ASP A 57 -4.39 14.50 -14.75
N GLY A 58 -3.40 13.61 -14.71
CA GLY A 58 -2.07 13.90 -14.16
C GLY A 58 -2.02 13.88 -12.64
N GLN A 59 -3.09 13.49 -11.94
CA GLN A 59 -3.08 13.31 -10.49
C GLN A 59 -2.60 11.92 -10.11
N ARG A 60 -2.05 11.78 -8.91
CA ARG A 60 -1.68 10.45 -8.41
C ARG A 60 -2.95 9.76 -7.91
N VAL A 61 -3.07 8.48 -8.23
CA VAL A 61 -4.19 7.64 -7.80
C VAL A 61 -3.67 6.30 -7.31
N TRP A 62 -4.39 5.70 -6.37
CA TRP A 62 -4.21 4.30 -6.02
C TRP A 62 -4.87 3.44 -7.09
N ALA A 63 -4.06 2.65 -7.80
CA ALA A 63 -4.51 1.72 -8.81
C ALA A 63 -4.45 0.29 -8.26
N LEU A 64 -5.44 -0.52 -8.62
CA LEU A 64 -5.43 -1.94 -8.29
C LEU A 64 -4.35 -2.66 -9.10
N LEU A 65 -3.41 -3.29 -8.41
CA LEU A 65 -2.39 -4.14 -9.01
C LEU A 65 -2.89 -5.58 -9.20
N ALA A 66 -3.53 -6.14 -8.18
CA ALA A 66 -4.06 -7.49 -8.16
C ALA A 66 -5.13 -7.62 -7.08
N GLU A 67 -6.10 -8.50 -7.29
CA GLU A 67 -7.07 -8.92 -6.29
C GLU A 67 -7.43 -10.39 -6.46
N GLY A 68 -7.87 -11.02 -5.37
CA GLY A 68 -8.29 -12.42 -5.36
C GLY A 68 -7.67 -13.18 -4.20
N ALA A 69 -7.32 -14.44 -4.43
CA ALA A 69 -6.69 -15.27 -3.42
C ALA A 69 -5.35 -14.66 -2.98
N GLU A 70 -5.13 -14.59 -1.68
CA GLU A 70 -3.96 -13.96 -1.08
C GLU A 70 -2.61 -14.47 -1.65
N PRO A 71 -2.40 -15.77 -1.92
CA PRO A 71 -1.17 -16.25 -2.54
C PRO A 71 -0.90 -15.67 -3.94
N ASP A 72 -1.95 -15.41 -4.73
CA ASP A 72 -1.82 -14.84 -6.07
C ASP A 72 -1.46 -13.34 -6.00
N VAL A 73 -2.03 -12.64 -5.01
CA VAL A 73 -1.72 -11.24 -4.70
C VAL A 73 -0.28 -11.12 -4.20
N ASP A 74 0.14 -11.98 -3.27
CA ASP A 74 1.53 -12.04 -2.78
C ASP A 74 2.51 -12.33 -3.91
N ALA A 75 2.17 -13.23 -4.85
CA ALA A 75 2.98 -13.50 -6.03
C ALA A 75 3.10 -12.27 -6.94
N ALA A 76 2.05 -11.46 -7.08
CA ALA A 76 2.10 -10.19 -7.81
C ALA A 76 3.02 -9.16 -7.14
N ILE A 77 2.93 -9.04 -5.80
CA ILE A 77 3.79 -8.15 -5.01
C ILE A 77 5.26 -8.58 -5.13
N ALA A 78 5.53 -9.89 -5.02
CA ALA A 78 6.89 -10.43 -5.18
C ALA A 78 7.48 -10.14 -6.56
N ARG A 79 6.66 -10.14 -7.63
CA ARG A 79 7.09 -9.71 -8.97
C ARG A 79 7.45 -8.23 -8.98
N GLN A 80 6.62 -7.34 -8.41
CA GLN A 80 6.94 -5.90 -8.34
C GLN A 80 8.26 -5.66 -7.62
N ARG A 81 8.50 -6.32 -6.48
CA ARG A 81 9.76 -6.20 -5.73
C ARG A 81 11.00 -6.70 -6.47
N LYS A 82 10.85 -7.64 -7.41
CA LYS A 82 11.97 -8.07 -8.27
C LYS A 82 12.37 -6.99 -9.27
N TYR A 83 11.41 -6.18 -9.73
CA TYR A 83 11.67 -5.06 -10.63
C TYR A 83 12.14 -3.81 -9.89
N ASP A 84 11.57 -3.55 -8.70
CA ASP A 84 11.91 -2.42 -7.84
C ASP A 84 12.28 -2.91 -6.42
N PRO A 85 13.58 -3.13 -6.15
CA PRO A 85 14.06 -3.51 -4.82
C PRO A 85 13.82 -2.44 -3.74
N ASP A 86 13.63 -1.18 -4.14
CA ASP A 86 13.42 -0.03 -3.27
C ASP A 86 11.93 0.20 -2.95
N LEU A 87 11.05 -0.72 -3.35
CA LEU A 87 9.61 -0.70 -3.09
C LEU A 87 9.31 -1.00 -1.61
N TRP A 88 8.55 -0.09 -0.98
CA TRP A 88 7.89 -0.35 0.29
C TRP A 88 6.67 -1.24 0.08
N VAL A 89 6.49 -2.22 0.97
CA VAL A 89 5.27 -3.01 1.04
C VAL A 89 4.70 -2.92 2.45
N ILE A 90 3.46 -2.46 2.51
CA ILE A 90 2.67 -2.38 3.73
C ILE A 90 1.52 -3.35 3.61
N GLU A 91 1.33 -4.18 4.61
CA GLU A 91 0.19 -5.06 4.75
C GLU A 91 -0.80 -4.46 5.75
N VAL A 92 -2.08 -4.51 5.41
CA VAL A 92 -3.21 -4.01 6.20
C VAL A 92 -4.20 -5.14 6.35
N GLU A 93 -4.54 -5.48 7.59
CA GLU A 93 -5.44 -6.61 7.89
C GLU A 93 -6.75 -6.08 8.46
N ASP A 94 -7.83 -6.16 7.69
CA ASP A 94 -9.14 -5.73 8.14
C ASP A 94 -10.23 -6.54 7.45
N ARG A 95 -11.06 -7.24 8.25
CA ARG A 95 -12.16 -8.08 7.73
C ARG A 95 -13.22 -7.30 6.96
N ALA A 96 -13.34 -6.00 7.19
CA ALA A 96 -14.27 -5.14 6.47
C ALA A 96 -13.65 -4.47 5.23
N GLY A 97 -12.40 -4.82 4.89
CA GLY A 97 -11.74 -4.29 3.70
C GLY A 97 -11.17 -2.88 3.86
N ARG A 98 -11.14 -2.33 5.08
CA ARG A 98 -10.72 -0.94 5.30
C ARG A 98 -9.21 -0.78 5.09
N HIS A 99 -8.83 0.21 4.29
CA HIS A 99 -7.43 0.60 4.05
C HIS A 99 -7.19 2.11 4.12
N LEU A 100 -8.23 2.96 4.14
CA LEU A 100 -8.13 4.42 4.30
C LEU A 100 -7.32 5.18 3.22
N LEU A 101 -6.87 4.51 2.15
CA LEU A 101 -6.09 5.13 1.06
C LEU A 101 -6.81 6.28 0.34
N ASP A 102 -8.14 6.32 0.41
CA ASP A 102 -8.97 7.36 -0.20
C ASP A 102 -9.13 8.61 0.70
N GLU A 103 -8.55 8.62 1.90
CA GLU A 103 -8.59 9.78 2.80
C GLU A 103 -7.68 10.92 2.33
N ASP A 104 -8.06 12.15 2.69
CA ASP A 104 -7.30 13.36 2.41
C ASP A 104 -5.85 13.25 2.93
N GLY A 105 -4.91 13.57 2.04
CA GLY A 105 -3.47 13.45 2.28
C GLY A 105 -2.90 12.03 2.08
N LEU A 106 -3.73 11.01 1.79
CA LEU A 106 -3.28 9.69 1.35
C LEU A 106 -3.61 9.43 -0.13
N ALA A 107 -4.71 9.98 -0.61
CA ALA A 107 -5.14 9.88 -2.01
C ALA A 107 -4.27 10.72 -2.98
N GLU A 108 -3.79 11.89 -2.53
CA GLU A 108 -3.01 12.88 -3.31
C GLU A 108 -1.52 12.52 -3.49
#